data_AF-A0A344W7V6-F1
#
_entry.id   AF-A0A344W7V6-F1
#
_cell.length_a   1.000
_cell.length_b   1.000
_cell.length_c   1.000
_cell.angle_alpha   90.00
_cell.angle_beta   90.00
_cell.angle_gamma   90.00
#
_symmetry.space_group_name_H-M   'P 1'
#
loop_
_entity.id
_entity.type
_entity.pdbx_description
1 polymer ?
#
loop_
_entity_poly.entity_id
_entity_poly.type
_entity_poly.pdbx_seq_one_letter_code
_entity_poly.pdbx_strand_id
1 'polypeptide(L)' 'MLDNVIGWVKKLTEVGVSIIALAVVVQIIFGSQAAFLPGDVIARLTDIIMGLGSANLVGLIAVALLYKIFTK' A
#
# COMPACT_ATOMS: atom_id res chain seq x y z
N MET A 1 -25.79 14.15 -3.91
CA MET A 1 -24.92 14.03 -5.12
C MET A 1 -23.46 13.84 -4.74
N LEU A 2 -22.92 14.63 -3.81
CA LEU A 2 -21.56 14.49 -3.31
C LEU A 2 -21.32 13.09 -2.68
N ASP A 3 -22.29 12.56 -1.95
CA ASP A 3 -22.20 11.22 -1.33
C ASP A 3 -22.05 10.09 -2.35
N ASN A 4 -22.71 10.23 -3.50
CA ASN A 4 -22.58 9.27 -4.60
C ASN A 4 -21.17 9.34 -5.19
N VAL A 5 -20.65 10.55 -5.44
CA VAL A 5 -19.28 10.74 -5.95
C VAL A 5 -18.25 10.14 -4.99
N ILE A 6 -18.39 10.40 -3.69
CA ILE A 6 -17.52 9.82 -2.65
C ILE A 6 -17.63 8.28 -2.66
N GLY A 7 -18.84 7.74 -2.82
CA GLY A 7 -19.07 6.30 -2.95
C GLY A 7 -18.36 5.69 -4.17
N TRP A 8 -18.40 6.37 -5.32
CA TRP A 8 -17.68 5.95 -6.52
C TRP A 8 -16.17 5.99 -6.34
N VAL A 9 -15.63 7.06 -5.74
CA VAL A 9 -14.20 7.20 -5.45
C VAL A 9 -13.73 6.08 -4.51
N LYS A 10 -14.48 5.76 -3.46
CA LYS A 10 -14.14 4.66 -2.56
C LYS A 10 -14.05 3.32 -3.28
N LYS A 11 -15.06 2.98 -4.08
CA LYS A 11 -15.07 1.73 -4.85
C LYS A 11 -13.92 1.65 -5.85
N LEU A 12 -13.62 2.74 -6.56
CA LEU A 12 -12.49 2.79 -7.48
C LEU A 12 -11.15 2.64 -6.76
N THR A 13 -11.00 3.26 -5.58
CA THR A 13 -9.81 3.09 -4.75
C THR A 13 -9.68 1.65 -4.27
N GLU A 14 -10.75 1.01 -3.81
CA GLU A 14 -10.74 -0.41 -3.41
C GLU A 14 -10.29 -1.31 -4.55
N VAL A 15 -10.84 -1.10 -5.75
CA VAL A 15 -10.43 -1.82 -6.97
C VAL A 15 -8.95 -1.56 -7.27
N GLY A 16 -8.52 -0.31 -7.28
CA GLY A 16 -7.12 0.06 -7.52
C GLY A 16 -6.15 -0.62 -6.53
N VAL A 17 -6.48 -0.61 -5.24
CA VAL A 17 -5.68 -1.26 -4.20
C VAL A 17 -5.63 -2.77 -4.40
N SER A 18 -6.75 -3.41 -4.77
CA SER A 18 -6.76 -4.86 -5.05
C SER A 18 -5.85 -5.24 -6.23
N ILE A 19 -5.77 -4.40 -7.27
CA ILE A 19 -4.88 -4.60 -8.42
C ILE A 19 -3.42 -4.46 -8.01
N ILE A 20 -3.09 -3.46 -7.18
CA ILE A 20 -1.73 -3.30 -6.62
C ILE A 20 -1.34 -4.53 -5.80
N ALA A 21 -2.24 -5.04 -4.97
CA ALA A 21 -1.99 -6.24 -4.17
C ALA A 21 -1.70 -7.46 -5.07
N LEU A 22 -2.45 -7.64 -6.15
CA LEU A 22 -2.19 -8.71 -7.13
C LEU A 22 -0.81 -8.56 -7.79
N ALA A 23 -0.42 -7.33 -8.15
CA ALA A 23 0.89 -7.05 -8.75
C ALA A 23 2.04 -7.41 -7.79
N VAL A 24 1.89 -7.14 -6.50
CA VAL A 24 2.87 -7.53 -5.47
C VAL A 24 3.02 -9.05 -5.42
N VAL A 25 1.92 -9.81 -5.38
CA VAL A 25 1.97 -11.30 -5.38
C VAL A 25 2.69 -11.83 -6.61
N VAL A 26 2.41 -11.26 -7.79
CA VAL A 26 3.07 -11.61 -9.04
C VAL A 26 4.59 -11.37 -8.97
N GLN A 27 5.03 -10.21 -8.49
CA GLN A 27 6.46 -9.90 -8.41
C GLN A 27 7.20 -10.77 -7.38
N ILE A 28 6.52 -11.21 -6.33
CA ILE A 28 7.09 -12.17 -5.39
C ILE A 28 7.39 -13.52 -6.08
N ILE A 29 6.49 -13.98 -6.97
CA ILE A 29 6.62 -15.28 -7.64
C ILE A 29 7.62 -15.21 -8.81
N PHE A 30 7.53 -14.16 -9.63
CA PHE A 30 8.25 -14.06 -10.90
C PHE A 30 9.45 -13.10 -10.88
N GLY A 31 9.64 -12.35 -9.79
CA GLY A 31 10.67 -11.32 -9.67
C GLY A 31 10.26 -9.95 -10.24
N SER A 32 11.18 -8.98 -10.15
CA SER A 32 10.94 -7.57 -10.49
C SER A 32 10.72 -7.30 -11.98
N GLN A 33 11.06 -8.24 -12.87
CA GLN A 33 10.86 -8.13 -14.32
C GLN A 33 9.65 -8.94 -14.84
N ALA A 34 8.65 -9.18 -13.99
CA ALA A 34 7.41 -9.82 -14.43
C ALA A 34 6.82 -9.07 -15.65
N ALA A 35 6.80 -9.73 -16.81
CA ALA A 35 6.60 -9.11 -18.13
C ALA A 35 5.24 -8.38 -18.32
N PHE A 36 4.29 -8.64 -17.43
CA PHE A 36 2.91 -8.13 -17.46
C PHE A 36 2.69 -6.94 -16.51
N LEU A 37 3.72 -6.49 -15.79
CA LEU A 37 3.62 -5.37 -14.87
C LEU A 37 4.36 -4.14 -15.41
N PRO A 38 3.77 -2.93 -15.31
CA PRO A 38 4.44 -1.69 -15.67
C PRO A 38 5.46 -1.31 -14.58
N GLY A 39 6.64 -1.93 -14.62
CA GLY A 39 7.76 -1.65 -13.73
C GLY A 39 7.73 -2.40 -12.39
N ASP A 40 8.62 -2.01 -11.48
CA ASP A 40 8.80 -2.63 -10.16
C ASP A 40 7.86 -2.01 -9.12
N VAL A 41 6.79 -2.72 -8.77
CA VAL A 41 5.74 -2.24 -7.85
C VAL A 41 6.22 -2.33 -6.40
N ILE A 42 6.97 -3.38 -6.06
CA ILE A 42 7.53 -3.57 -4.72
C ILE A 42 8.54 -2.47 -4.41
N ALA A 43 9.44 -2.16 -5.35
CA ALA A 43 10.40 -1.06 -5.17
C ALA A 43 9.69 0.28 -4.97
N ARG A 44 8.70 0.60 -5.81
CA ARG A 44 7.90 1.84 -5.71
C ARG A 44 7.18 1.97 -4.36
N LEU A 45 6.58 0.88 -3.86
CA LEU A 45 5.94 0.87 -2.55
C LEU A 45 6.97 1.05 -1.42
N THR A 46 8.10 0.37 -1.52
CA THR A 46 9.17 0.44 -0.52
C THR A 46 9.75 1.85 -0.47
N ASP A 47 9.97 2.51 -1.60
CA ASP A 47 10.43 3.90 -1.67
C ASP A 47 9.48 4.88 -0.98
N ILE A 48 8.16 4.73 -1.19
CA ILE A 48 7.14 5.54 -0.52
C ILE A 48 7.20 5.30 1.00
N ILE A 49 7.24 4.04 1.43
CA ILE A 49 7.30 3.68 2.86
C ILE A 49 8.57 4.23 3.50
N MET A 50 9.71 4.11 2.84
CA MET A 50 10.98 4.68 3.31
C MET A 50 10.92 6.21 3.38
N GLY A 51 10.28 6.86 2.41
CA GLY A 51 10.02 8.31 2.46
C GLY A 51 9.21 8.70 3.69
N LEU A 52 8.15 7.96 4.02
CA LEU A 52 7.38 8.17 5.24
C LEU A 52 8.18 7.84 6.52
N GLY A 53 9.06 6.84 6.47
CA GLY A 53 9.92 6.45 7.58
C GLY A 53 11.04 7.44 7.88
N SER A 54 11.56 8.11 6.85
CA SER A 54 12.59 9.14 6.99
C SER A 54 12.12 10.37 7.79
N ALA A 55 10.81 10.57 7.92
CA ALA A 55 10.21 11.64 8.72
C ALA A 55 10.10 11.32 10.23
N ASN A 56 10.85 10.32 10.74
CA ASN A 56 10.73 9.78 12.11
C ASN A 56 9.31 9.27 12.46
N LEU A 57 8.40 9.18 11.47
CA LEU A 57 7.00 8.84 11.67
C LEU A 57 6.78 7.32 11.80
N VAL A 58 7.64 6.51 11.20
CA VAL A 58 7.56 5.04 11.30
C VAL A 58 7.76 4.56 12.74
N GLY A 59 8.61 5.23 13.53
CA GLY A 59 8.78 4.91 14.95
C GLY A 59 7.51 5.17 15.77
N LEU A 60 6.84 6.31 15.55
CA LEU A 60 5.57 6.65 16.17
C LEU A 60 4.45 5.68 15.77
N ILE A 61 4.38 5.29 14.49
CA ILE A 61 3.40 4.31 14.01
C ILE A 61 3.65 2.92 14.63
N ALA A 62 4.90 2.49 14.75
CA ALA A 62 5.25 1.22 15.39
C ALA A 62 4.80 1.19 16.86
N VAL A 63 5.04 2.27 17.61
CA VAL A 63 4.56 2.39 19.01
C VAL A 63 3.04 2.36 19.07
N ALA A 64 2.34 3.06 18.18
CA ALA A 64 0.87 3.05 18.12
C ALA A 64 0.30 1.65 17.81
N LEU A 65 0.93 0.90 16.91
CA LEU A 65 0.55 -0.49 16.60
C LEU A 65 0.78 -1.42 17.79
N LEU A 66 1.94 -1.32 18.44
CA LEU A 66 2.23 -2.10 19.66
C LEU A 66 1.21 -1.79 20.75
N TYR A 67 0.93 -0.51 21.01
CA TYR A 67 -0.09 -0.09 21.96
C TYR A 67 -1.45 -0.71 21.64
N LYS A 68 -1.87 -0.67 20.37
CA LYS A 68 -3.15 -1.27 19.94
C LYS A 68 -3.20 -2.79 20.15
N ILE A 69 -2.09 -3.49 19.92
CA ILE A 69 -1.99 -4.94 20.17
C ILE A 69 -2.11 -5.24 21.67
N PHE A 70 -1.47 -4.44 22.53
CA PHE A 70 -1.42 -4.68 23.97
C PHE A 70 -2.62 -4.12 24.75
N THR A 71 -3.37 -3.17 24.20
CA THR A 71 -4.45 -2.48 24.93
C THR A 71 -5.85 -2.75 24.37
N LYS A 72 -5.98 -3.44 23.23
CA LYS A 72 -7.24 -3.75 22.53
C LYS A 72 -8.10 -2.53 22.17
#